data_AF-A0AAU1QHG6-F1
#
_entry.id   AF-A0AAU1QHG6-F1
#
_cell.length_a   1.000
_cell.length_b   1.000
_cell.length_c   1.000
_cell.angle_alpha   90.00
_cell.angle_beta   90.00
_cell.angle_gamma   90.00
#
_symmetry.space_group_name_H-M   'P 1'
#
loop_
_entity.id
_entity.type
_entity.pdbx_description
1 polymer ?
#
loop_
_entity_poly.entity_id
_entity_poly.type
_entity_poly.pdbx_seq_one_letter_code
_entity_poly.pdbx_strand_id
1 'polypeptide(L)'
;MAICAVDNSTLRADVDADGQLDEIHDPYGDGTSSVVFQRDDHRTTVSVGDARGFWQKLRGASKEDMETRGTFGDFDGDGYLDLALFYSQRDEGDTPRDNMVVHEVHYGPLARDLSSDRTGTIRMKHSTFVYGVRATDTNHDGRAELQVFQSGGDGSVSRYIGRQYGGGVSVSHEETDFYGVSDWPELKLGWLDFGACADR
;
A
#
# COMPACT_ATOMS: atom_id res chain seq x y z
N MET A 1 3.10 19.80 4.37
CA MET A 1 3.47 18.97 5.53
C MET A 1 4.41 17.91 5.01
N ALA A 2 5.54 17.63 5.67
CA ALA A 2 6.57 16.77 5.06
C ALA A 2 6.34 15.31 5.43
N ILE A 3 6.02 14.48 4.43
CA ILE A 3 6.21 13.03 4.50
C ILE A 3 7.73 12.79 4.49
N CYS A 4 8.23 11.94 5.37
CA CYS A 4 9.65 11.62 5.40
C CYS A 4 9.91 10.21 5.94
N ALA A 5 10.99 9.59 5.49
CA ALA A 5 11.46 8.30 5.96
C ALA A 5 12.41 8.45 7.16
N VAL A 6 12.13 7.69 8.21
CA VAL A 6 13.05 7.48 9.33
C VAL A 6 14.07 6.40 8.95
N ASP A 7 13.59 5.33 8.33
CA ASP A 7 14.37 4.21 7.80
C ASP A 7 13.61 3.51 6.66
N ASN A 8 14.08 2.35 6.19
CA ASN A 8 13.42 1.59 5.12
C ASN A 8 12.01 1.08 5.47
N SER A 9 11.70 0.96 6.75
CA SER A 9 10.46 0.37 7.28
C SER A 9 9.58 1.36 8.02
N THR A 10 10.02 2.62 8.19
CA THR A 10 9.29 3.63 8.98
C THR A 10 9.16 4.96 8.24
N LEU A 11 7.93 5.42 8.03
CA LEU A 11 7.59 6.78 7.59
C LEU A 11 7.05 7.61 8.76
N ARG A 12 7.23 8.92 8.66
CA ARG A 12 6.55 9.92 9.47
C ARG A 12 5.78 10.88 8.59
N ALA A 13 4.53 11.11 8.96
CA ALA A 13 3.61 12.03 8.32
C ALA A 13 2.43 12.28 9.26
N ASP A 14 1.72 13.39 9.09
CA ASP A 14 0.45 13.60 9.78
C ASP A 14 -0.65 13.01 8.87
N VAL A 15 -1.14 11.83 9.25
CA VAL A 15 -2.00 10.96 8.44
C VAL A 15 -3.46 11.43 8.53
N ASP A 16 -3.87 11.92 9.69
CA ASP A 16 -5.25 12.36 9.98
C ASP A 16 -5.47 13.87 9.95
N ALA A 17 -4.46 14.63 9.56
CA ALA A 17 -4.45 16.09 9.47
C ALA A 17 -4.74 16.78 10.81
N ASP A 18 -4.36 16.18 11.94
CA ASP A 18 -4.53 16.77 13.27
C ASP A 18 -3.38 17.73 13.67
N GLY A 19 -2.34 17.81 12.84
CA GLY A 19 -1.15 18.64 13.04
C GLY A 19 -0.02 17.97 13.81
N GLN A 20 -0.17 16.71 14.23
CA GLN A 20 0.85 15.89 14.87
C GLN A 20 1.37 14.82 13.91
N LEU A 21 2.67 14.53 13.98
CA LEU A 21 3.25 13.48 13.15
C LEU A 21 2.95 12.10 13.73
N ASP A 22 2.40 11.24 12.88
CA ASP A 22 2.19 9.82 13.12
C ASP A 22 3.38 9.01 12.59
N GLU A 23 3.50 7.76 13.05
CA GLU A 23 4.50 6.80 12.56
C GLU A 23 3.82 5.67 11.81
N ILE A 24 4.30 5.38 10.61
CA ILE A 24 3.82 4.27 9.78
C ILE A 24 4.94 3.23 9.75
N HIS A 25 4.63 1.99 10.11
CA HIS A 25 5.59 0.89 10.18
C HIS A 25 5.22 -0.22 9.20
N ASP A 26 6.15 -0.58 8.32
CA ASP A 26 6.11 -1.75 7.44
C ASP A 26 7.38 -2.61 7.66
N PRO A 27 7.46 -3.34 8.79
CA PRO A 27 8.68 -4.06 9.17
C PRO A 27 9.03 -5.20 8.21
N TYR A 28 8.04 -5.69 7.46
CA TYR A 28 8.23 -6.77 6.50
C TYR A 28 8.43 -6.25 5.07
N GLY A 29 8.31 -4.95 4.81
CA GLY A 29 8.51 -4.36 3.48
C GLY A 29 7.58 -4.94 2.41
N ASP A 30 6.40 -5.40 2.83
CA ASP A 30 5.49 -6.18 2.01
C ASP A 30 4.06 -5.63 2.04
N GLY A 31 3.88 -4.44 2.63
CA GLY A 31 2.59 -3.79 2.76
C GLY A 31 1.73 -4.29 3.92
N THR A 32 2.26 -5.17 4.79
CA THR A 32 1.63 -5.50 6.07
C THR A 32 2.00 -4.43 7.09
N SER A 33 1.45 -3.23 6.90
CA SER A 33 1.82 -2.05 7.66
C SER A 33 0.80 -1.66 8.73
N SER A 34 1.23 -0.82 9.67
CA SER A 34 0.39 -0.23 10.70
C SER A 34 0.73 1.24 10.91
N VAL A 35 -0.26 2.02 11.34
CA VAL A 35 -0.12 3.43 11.69
C VAL A 35 -0.24 3.60 13.18
N VAL A 36 0.65 4.38 13.77
CA VAL A 36 0.68 4.73 15.18
C VAL A 36 0.30 6.21 15.30
N PHE A 37 -0.97 6.44 15.62
CA PHE A 37 -1.50 7.78 15.88
C PHE A 37 -1.05 8.26 17.26
N GLN A 38 -0.46 9.47 17.31
CA GLN A 38 -0.07 10.10 18.57
C GLN A 38 -0.95 11.31 18.87
N ARG A 39 -1.58 11.32 20.05
CA ARG A 39 -2.30 12.49 20.55
C ARG A 39 -2.13 12.63 22.05
N ASP A 40 -1.52 13.73 22.47
CA ASP A 40 -1.18 13.97 23.87
C ASP A 40 -0.46 12.72 24.45
N ASP A 41 -0.97 12.16 25.56
CA ASP A 41 -0.43 10.93 26.17
C ASP A 41 -1.06 9.63 25.64
N HIS A 42 -1.89 9.70 24.59
CA HIS A 42 -2.58 8.54 24.02
C HIS A 42 -1.97 8.09 22.69
N ARG A 43 -1.68 6.79 22.60
CA ARG A 43 -1.17 6.13 21.40
C ARG A 43 -2.17 5.07 20.93
N THR A 44 -2.57 5.13 19.66
CA THR A 44 -3.43 4.12 19.02
C THR A 44 -2.72 3.53 17.83
N THR A 45 -2.69 2.21 17.72
CA THR A 45 -2.11 1.50 16.57
C THR A 45 -3.22 0.87 15.75
N VAL A 46 -3.23 1.13 14.45
CA VAL A 46 -4.21 0.57 13.51
C VAL A 46 -3.49 -0.14 12.38
N SER A 47 -3.86 -1.40 12.13
CA SER A 47 -3.32 -2.18 11.03
C SER A 47 -4.03 -1.83 9.73
N VAL A 48 -3.30 -1.84 8.61
CA VAL A 48 -3.90 -1.75 7.27
C VAL A 48 -4.93 -2.86 7.04
N GLY A 49 -4.76 -4.03 7.68
CA GLY A 49 -5.76 -5.11 7.66
C GLY A 49 -7.13 -4.71 8.21
N ASP A 50 -7.17 -3.70 9.08
CA ASP A 50 -8.39 -3.18 9.71
C ASP A 50 -9.09 -2.10 8.89
N ALA A 51 -8.37 -1.45 7.96
CA ALA A 51 -8.86 -0.40 7.07
C ALA A 51 -9.99 -0.87 6.13
N ARG A 52 -10.14 -2.19 5.96
CA ARG A 52 -11.22 -2.78 5.16
C ARG A 52 -12.59 -2.41 5.73
N GLY A 53 -13.46 -1.89 4.88
CA GLY A 53 -14.84 -1.56 5.24
C GLY A 53 -15.62 -2.78 5.73
N PHE A 54 -16.63 -2.54 6.58
CA PHE A 54 -17.48 -3.60 7.16
C PHE A 54 -18.04 -4.57 6.11
N TRP A 55 -18.54 -4.03 4.99
CA TRP A 55 -19.11 -4.84 3.90
C TRP A 55 -18.07 -5.68 3.15
N GLN A 56 -16.82 -5.22 3.08
CA GLN A 56 -15.72 -5.98 2.49
C GLN A 56 -15.31 -7.13 3.42
N LYS A 57 -15.25 -6.88 4.74
CA LYS A 57 -15.04 -7.92 5.76
C LYS A 57 -16.15 -8.98 5.71
N LEU A 58 -17.39 -8.58 5.47
CA LEU A 58 -18.54 -9.48 5.35
C LEU A 58 -18.54 -10.30 4.05
N ARG A 59 -18.23 -9.69 2.90
CA ARG A 59 -18.09 -10.41 1.61
C ARG A 59 -16.90 -11.36 1.59
N GLY A 60 -15.84 -10.99 2.31
CA GLY A 60 -14.63 -11.76 2.49
C GLY A 60 -14.65 -12.71 3.69
N ALA A 61 -15.81 -12.97 4.30
CA ALA A 61 -15.93 -13.83 5.46
C ALA A 61 -15.30 -15.21 5.20
N SER A 62 -14.06 -15.33 5.68
CA SER A 62 -13.20 -16.49 5.84
C SER A 62 -13.02 -17.40 4.60
N LYS A 63 -12.18 -16.98 3.66
CA LYS A 63 -11.25 -17.93 3.05
C LYS A 63 -9.94 -17.85 3.85
N GLU A 64 -9.43 -18.99 4.32
CA GLU A 64 -8.25 -19.05 5.21
C GLU A 64 -6.99 -18.41 4.58
N ASP A 65 -6.94 -18.31 3.25
CA ASP A 65 -5.76 -17.87 2.50
C ASP A 65 -5.86 -16.43 1.95
N MET A 66 -6.75 -15.58 2.48
CA MET A 66 -6.88 -14.20 2.02
C MET A 66 -6.00 -13.24 2.84
N GLU A 67 -5.18 -12.44 2.16
CA GLU A 67 -4.25 -11.48 2.79
C GLU A 67 -4.56 -10.05 2.38
N THR A 68 -4.35 -9.12 3.32
CA THR A 68 -4.49 -7.68 3.08
C THR A 68 -3.10 -7.04 2.97
N ARG A 69 -2.84 -6.34 1.88
CA ARG A 69 -1.60 -5.55 1.67
C ARG A 69 -1.98 -4.11 1.42
N GLY A 70 -1.20 -3.17 1.92
CA GLY A 70 -1.40 -1.76 1.60
C GLY A 70 -0.16 -0.91 1.85
N THR A 71 -0.13 0.24 1.18
CA THR A 71 1.00 1.17 1.23
C THR A 71 0.51 2.61 1.18
N PHE A 72 1.31 3.50 1.77
CA PHE A 72 0.98 4.91 1.93
C PHE A 72 1.82 5.76 0.99
N GLY A 73 1.19 6.68 0.28
CA GLY A 73 1.83 7.66 -0.60
C GLY A 73 0.85 8.75 -1.01
N ASP A 74 1.33 9.91 -1.44
CA ASP A 74 0.50 10.98 -2.00
C ASP A 74 0.25 10.70 -3.49
N PHE A 75 -0.71 9.84 -3.83
CA PHE A 75 -0.93 9.43 -5.23
C PHE A 75 -1.58 10.56 -6.03
N ASP A 76 -2.46 11.34 -5.40
CA ASP A 76 -3.18 12.41 -6.09
C ASP A 76 -2.59 13.82 -5.95
N GLY A 77 -1.43 13.93 -5.31
CA GLY A 77 -0.59 15.13 -5.27
C GLY A 77 -1.24 16.28 -4.51
N ASP A 78 -2.12 15.98 -3.56
CA ASP A 78 -2.80 16.99 -2.75
C ASP A 78 -2.07 17.33 -1.44
N GLY A 79 -0.96 16.63 -1.17
CA GLY A 79 -0.09 16.83 -0.01
C GLY A 79 -0.50 16.03 1.23
N TYR A 80 -1.54 15.19 1.14
CA TYR A 80 -1.91 14.23 2.18
C TYR A 80 -1.49 12.81 1.78
N LEU A 81 -1.31 11.94 2.79
CA LEU A 81 -1.08 10.53 2.52
C LEU A 81 -2.39 9.84 2.15
N ASP A 82 -2.36 9.16 1.02
CA ASP A 82 -3.37 8.20 0.62
C ASP A 82 -2.97 6.79 1.07
N LEU A 83 -3.92 5.87 1.09
CA LEU A 83 -3.70 4.44 1.33
C LEU A 83 -4.19 3.63 0.12
N ALA A 84 -3.28 2.94 -0.57
CA ALA A 84 -3.63 1.91 -1.53
C ALA A 84 -3.82 0.57 -0.81
N LEU A 85 -4.96 -0.09 -1.04
CA LEU A 85 -5.40 -1.27 -0.30
C LEU A 85 -5.76 -2.42 -1.25
N PHE A 86 -5.23 -3.61 -0.92
CA PHE A 86 -5.44 -4.85 -1.66
C PHE A 86 -5.89 -5.96 -0.71
N TYR A 87 -6.89 -6.73 -1.13
CA TYR A 87 -7.31 -7.94 -0.41
C TYR A 87 -7.43 -9.10 -1.40
N SER A 88 -6.48 -10.02 -1.36
CA SER A 88 -6.30 -11.05 -2.38
C SER A 88 -6.07 -12.43 -1.80
N GLN A 89 -6.54 -13.46 -2.51
CA GLN A 89 -6.33 -14.86 -2.13
C GLN A 89 -4.94 -15.29 -2.56
N ARG A 90 -4.16 -15.89 -1.66
CA ARG A 90 -2.91 -16.56 -2.00
C ARG A 90 -3.19 -17.67 -3.01
N ASP A 91 -2.47 -17.63 -4.12
CA ASP A 91 -2.52 -18.64 -5.16
C ASP A 91 -1.10 -18.89 -5.65
N GLU A 92 -0.60 -20.08 -5.32
CA GLU A 92 0.76 -20.55 -5.62
C GLU A 92 0.76 -21.53 -6.80
N GLY A 93 -0.35 -21.65 -7.53
CA GLY A 93 -0.44 -22.48 -8.72
C GLY A 93 0.28 -21.88 -9.92
N ASP A 94 0.64 -22.76 -10.88
CA ASP A 94 1.27 -22.39 -12.15
C ASP A 94 0.45 -21.37 -12.96
N THR A 95 -0.88 -21.40 -12.82
CA THR A 95 -1.81 -20.45 -13.43
C THR A 95 -2.61 -19.72 -12.35
N PRO A 96 -2.12 -18.56 -11.86
CA PRO A 96 -2.77 -17.82 -10.79
C PRO A 96 -4.16 -17.35 -11.21
N ARG A 97 -5.09 -17.38 -10.27
CA ARG A 97 -6.47 -16.96 -10.47
C ARG A 97 -6.69 -15.51 -10.09
N ASP A 98 -7.54 -14.85 -10.85
CA ASP A 98 -8.06 -13.51 -10.59
C ASP A 98 -9.09 -13.55 -9.44
N ASN A 99 -8.59 -13.53 -8.19
CA ASN A 99 -9.37 -13.72 -6.96
C ASN A 99 -9.21 -12.57 -5.94
N MET A 100 -8.72 -11.42 -6.38
CA MET A 100 -8.65 -10.23 -5.54
C MET A 100 -10.02 -9.57 -5.39
N VAL A 101 -10.38 -9.26 -4.14
CA VAL A 101 -11.69 -8.74 -3.73
C VAL A 101 -11.67 -7.24 -3.48
N VAL A 102 -10.52 -6.69 -3.09
CA VAL A 102 -10.32 -5.24 -2.87
C VAL A 102 -9.07 -4.79 -3.63
N HIS A 103 -9.20 -3.67 -4.34
CA HIS A 103 -8.14 -2.96 -5.04
C HIS A 103 -8.54 -1.48 -5.17
N GLU A 104 -8.38 -0.73 -4.09
CA GLU A 104 -8.87 0.64 -3.97
C GLU A 104 -7.84 1.56 -3.33
N VAL A 105 -8.03 2.87 -3.53
CA VAL A 105 -7.26 3.91 -2.86
C VAL A 105 -8.20 4.68 -1.96
N HIS A 106 -7.84 4.82 -0.69
CA HIS A 106 -8.44 5.77 0.23
C HIS A 106 -7.61 7.04 0.17
N TYR A 107 -8.21 8.14 -0.28
CA TYR A 107 -7.47 9.38 -0.42
C TYR A 107 -7.42 10.16 0.88
N GLY A 108 -6.29 10.79 1.16
CA GLY A 108 -6.06 11.54 2.38
C GLY A 108 -6.90 12.83 2.49
N PRO A 109 -6.95 13.44 3.68
CA PRO A 109 -6.49 12.88 4.95
C PRO A 109 -7.33 11.68 5.40
N LEU A 110 -6.69 10.72 6.06
CA LEU A 110 -7.35 9.48 6.49
C LEU A 110 -7.90 9.63 7.91
N ALA A 111 -9.03 8.99 8.19
CA ALA A 111 -9.49 8.85 9.57
C ALA A 111 -8.55 7.92 10.37
N ARG A 112 -8.67 7.93 11.70
CA ARG A 112 -7.85 7.09 12.59
C ARG A 112 -8.10 5.60 12.48
N ASP A 113 -9.15 5.18 11.77
CA ASP A 113 -9.39 3.79 11.37
C ASP A 113 -8.94 3.50 9.93
N LEU A 114 -8.20 4.43 9.32
CA LEU A 114 -7.70 4.41 7.94
C LEU A 114 -8.79 4.46 6.87
N SER A 115 -10.02 4.81 7.24
CA SER A 115 -11.10 5.09 6.28
C SER A 115 -10.95 6.48 5.65
N SER A 116 -11.61 6.69 4.51
CA SER A 116 -11.67 7.97 3.81
C SER A 116 -13.06 8.23 3.25
N ASP A 117 -13.46 9.50 3.22
CA ASP A 117 -14.66 9.97 2.53
C ASP A 117 -14.49 9.99 1.00
N ARG A 118 -13.25 9.92 0.50
CA ARG A 118 -12.91 9.91 -0.92
C ARG A 118 -12.17 8.60 -1.24
N THR A 119 -12.83 7.70 -1.97
CA THR A 119 -12.20 6.47 -2.45
C THR A 119 -12.11 6.44 -3.98
N GLY A 120 -11.07 5.80 -4.49
CA GLY A 120 -10.83 5.55 -5.90
C GLY A 120 -10.56 4.08 -6.19
N THR A 121 -10.70 3.68 -7.44
CA THR A 121 -10.38 2.31 -7.87
C THR A 121 -8.92 2.21 -8.30
N ILE A 122 -8.25 1.14 -7.89
CA ILE A 122 -6.99 0.70 -8.51
C ILE A 122 -7.38 -0.18 -9.70
N ARG A 123 -7.14 0.30 -10.92
CA ARG A 123 -7.45 -0.38 -12.16
C ARG A 123 -6.27 -1.25 -12.54
N MET A 124 -6.50 -2.55 -12.59
CA MET A 124 -5.48 -3.56 -12.86
C MET A 124 -5.94 -4.47 -13.99
N LYS A 125 -4.99 -4.96 -14.77
CA LYS A 125 -5.26 -5.96 -15.82
C LYS A 125 -5.51 -7.33 -15.22
N HIS A 126 -4.73 -7.69 -14.20
CA HIS A 126 -4.78 -8.96 -13.50
C HIS A 126 -5.06 -8.71 -12.02
N SER A 127 -5.90 -9.55 -11.43
CA SER A 127 -6.34 -9.44 -10.04
C SER A 127 -5.88 -10.67 -9.24
N THR A 128 -4.66 -11.12 -9.55
CA THR A 128 -3.96 -12.22 -8.89
C THR A 128 -3.42 -11.81 -7.52
N PHE A 129 -2.91 -12.78 -6.76
CA PHE A 129 -2.36 -12.55 -5.43
C PHE A 129 -1.29 -11.45 -5.40
N VAL A 130 -1.36 -10.58 -4.40
CA VAL A 130 -0.37 -9.52 -4.16
C VAL A 130 0.60 -9.96 -3.07
N TYR A 131 1.85 -10.20 -3.45
CA TYR A 131 2.95 -10.53 -2.54
C TYR A 131 3.43 -9.31 -1.75
N GLY A 132 3.31 -8.11 -2.31
CA GLY A 132 3.62 -6.88 -1.62
C GLY A 132 3.33 -5.64 -2.45
N VAL A 133 3.35 -4.49 -1.78
CA VAL A 133 3.09 -3.17 -2.39
C VAL A 133 3.97 -2.11 -1.79
N ARG A 134 4.32 -1.11 -2.60
CA ARG A 134 5.12 0.02 -2.16
C ARG A 134 4.76 1.30 -2.90
N ALA A 135 4.59 2.40 -2.17
CA ALA A 135 4.60 3.73 -2.77
C ALA A 135 6.04 4.21 -2.95
N THR A 136 6.33 4.85 -4.07
CA THR A 136 7.63 5.45 -4.40
C THR A 136 7.44 6.80 -5.08
N ASP A 137 8.37 7.74 -4.98
CA ASP A 137 8.40 8.95 -5.85
C ASP A 137 9.70 8.97 -6.64
N THR A 138 9.84 7.99 -7.55
CA THR A 138 11.11 7.77 -8.26
C THR A 138 11.33 8.81 -9.35
N ASN A 139 10.25 9.37 -9.91
CA ASN A 139 10.33 10.39 -10.94
C ASN A 139 10.42 11.83 -10.38
N HIS A 140 10.24 12.00 -9.07
CA HIS A 140 10.29 13.27 -8.35
C HIS A 140 9.30 14.31 -8.90
N ASP A 141 8.12 13.86 -9.33
CA ASP A 141 7.05 14.75 -9.81
C ASP A 141 6.12 15.24 -8.69
N GLY A 142 6.36 14.78 -7.46
CA GLY A 142 5.57 15.12 -6.28
C GLY A 142 4.30 14.30 -6.12
N ARG A 143 4.11 13.25 -6.93
CA ARG A 143 3.08 12.22 -6.76
C ARG A 143 3.74 10.86 -6.57
N ALA A 144 3.21 10.09 -5.64
CA ALA A 144 3.64 8.72 -5.47
C ALA A 144 3.20 7.85 -6.67
N GLU A 145 4.07 6.92 -7.03
CA GLU A 145 3.82 5.75 -7.84
C GLU A 145 3.59 4.52 -6.98
N LEU A 146 2.64 3.69 -7.38
CA LEU A 146 2.28 2.46 -6.71
C LEU A 146 2.99 1.26 -7.34
N GLN A 147 4.02 0.73 -6.69
CA GLN A 147 4.63 -0.55 -7.04
C GLN A 147 3.75 -1.69 -6.51
N VAL A 148 3.34 -2.61 -7.38
CA VAL A 148 2.55 -3.80 -7.01
C VAL A 148 3.29 -5.04 -7.46
N PHE A 149 3.47 -5.99 -6.55
CA PHE A 149 4.15 -7.26 -6.80
C PHE A 149 3.13 -8.38 -6.75
N GLN A 150 2.81 -8.95 -7.91
CA GLN A 150 1.74 -9.93 -8.08
C GLN A 150 2.27 -11.30 -8.49
N SER A 151 1.50 -12.35 -8.18
CA SER A 151 1.76 -13.69 -8.71
C SER A 151 1.68 -13.67 -10.24
N GLY A 152 2.79 -14.03 -10.89
CA GLY A 152 2.92 -14.17 -12.34
C GLY A 152 2.67 -15.60 -12.84
N GLY A 153 2.59 -16.58 -11.93
CA GLY A 153 2.53 -18.01 -12.26
C GLY A 153 3.92 -18.64 -12.31
N ASP A 154 3.97 -19.97 -12.39
CA ASP A 154 5.21 -20.75 -12.44
C ASP A 154 6.25 -20.38 -11.36
N GLY A 155 5.77 -20.02 -10.16
CA GLY A 155 6.63 -19.59 -9.05
C GLY A 155 7.29 -18.22 -9.23
N SER A 156 6.71 -17.34 -10.05
CA SER A 156 7.19 -15.98 -10.30
C SER A 156 6.36 -14.90 -9.61
N VAL A 157 7.02 -13.78 -9.33
CA VAL A 157 6.45 -12.53 -8.84
C VAL A 157 6.75 -11.44 -9.87
N SER A 158 5.71 -10.88 -10.49
CA SER A 158 5.83 -9.79 -11.46
C SER A 158 5.58 -8.44 -10.79
N ARG A 159 6.39 -7.44 -11.15
CA ARG A 159 6.25 -6.06 -10.67
C ARG A 159 5.52 -5.20 -11.69
N TYR A 160 4.56 -4.42 -11.22
CA TYR A 160 3.80 -3.45 -12.00
C TYR A 160 3.83 -2.07 -11.33
N ILE A 161 3.70 -1.01 -12.14
CA ILE A 161 3.69 0.38 -11.65
C ILE A 161 2.32 0.99 -11.90
N GLY A 162 1.69 1.46 -10.85
CA GLY A 162 0.45 2.22 -10.84
C GLY A 162 0.70 3.72 -10.74
N ARG A 163 -0.07 4.49 -11.50
CA ARG A 163 -0.06 5.96 -11.44
C ARG A 163 -1.48 6.51 -11.35
N GLN A 164 -1.63 7.62 -10.65
CA GLN A 164 -2.91 8.32 -10.55
C GLN A 164 -3.37 8.79 -11.94
N TYR A 165 -4.59 8.41 -12.31
CA TYR A 165 -5.27 8.85 -13.53
C TYR A 165 -6.79 8.72 -13.39
N GLY A 166 -7.52 9.79 -13.73
CA GLY A 166 -8.99 9.77 -13.81
C GLY A 166 -9.68 9.35 -12.50
N GLY A 167 -9.28 9.92 -11.37
CA GLY A 167 -9.88 9.68 -10.04
C GLY A 167 -9.61 8.29 -9.46
N GLY A 168 -8.54 7.64 -9.90
CA GLY A 168 -8.10 6.33 -9.41
C GLY A 168 -6.63 6.10 -9.78
N VAL A 169 -6.07 4.97 -9.38
CA VAL A 169 -4.72 4.55 -9.81
C VAL A 169 -4.85 3.54 -10.93
N SER A 170 -4.07 3.67 -12.00
CA SER A 170 -4.06 2.71 -13.11
C SER A 170 -2.70 2.01 -13.15
N VAL A 171 -2.71 0.69 -12.98
CA VAL A 171 -1.52 -0.17 -12.98
C VAL A 171 -1.15 -0.55 -14.41
N SER A 172 0.15 -0.51 -14.73
CA SER A 172 0.67 -0.82 -16.06
C SER A 172 0.22 -2.20 -16.55
N HIS A 173 -0.02 -2.32 -17.85
CA HIS A 173 -0.35 -3.60 -18.48
C HIS A 173 0.87 -4.48 -18.71
N GLU A 174 2.03 -3.85 -18.84
CA GLU A 174 3.32 -4.51 -19.02
C GLU A 174 4.01 -4.65 -17.66
N GLU A 175 4.57 -5.85 -17.46
CA GLU A 175 5.45 -6.16 -16.35
C GLU A 175 6.69 -5.29 -16.46
N THR A 176 7.06 -4.65 -15.37
CA THR A 176 8.30 -3.88 -15.31
C THR A 176 9.49 -4.79 -15.08
N ASP A 177 9.34 -5.77 -14.18
CA ASP A 177 10.33 -6.78 -13.81
C ASP A 177 9.63 -8.06 -13.36
N PHE A 178 10.37 -9.18 -13.31
CA PHE A 178 9.91 -10.45 -12.73
C PHE A 178 10.99 -11.05 -11.82
N TYR A 179 10.55 -11.78 -10.80
CA TYR A 179 11.41 -12.39 -9.77
C TYR A 179 10.94 -13.82 -9.50
N GLY A 180 11.85 -14.70 -9.07
CA GLY A 180 11.44 -15.95 -8.44
C GLY A 180 10.83 -15.68 -7.06
N VAL A 181 9.83 -16.46 -6.66
CA VAL A 181 9.24 -16.36 -5.30
C VAL A 181 10.29 -16.53 -4.20
N SER A 182 11.37 -17.29 -4.44
CA SER A 182 12.50 -17.42 -3.51
C SER A 182 13.31 -16.14 -3.33
N ASP A 183 13.38 -15.31 -4.38
CA ASP A 183 14.26 -14.14 -4.44
C ASP A 183 13.49 -12.86 -4.09
N TRP A 184 12.16 -12.90 -4.22
CA TRP A 184 11.25 -11.82 -3.85
C TRP A 184 11.50 -11.24 -2.44
N PRO A 185 11.72 -12.03 -1.37
CA PRO A 185 11.97 -11.49 -0.03
C PRO A 185 13.22 -10.60 0.06
N GLU A 186 14.18 -10.73 -0.86
CA GLU A 186 15.37 -9.89 -0.92
C GLU A 186 15.09 -8.54 -1.61
N LEU A 187 14.01 -8.44 -2.39
CA LEU A 187 13.62 -7.27 -3.16
C LEU A 187 12.58 -6.36 -2.47
N LYS A 188 12.76 -6.15 -1.15
CA LYS A 188 11.89 -5.30 -0.34
C LYS A 188 12.30 -3.84 -0.45
N LEU A 189 11.65 -3.12 -1.35
CA LEU A 189 11.88 -1.68 -1.52
C LEU A 189 11.50 -0.93 -0.25
N GLY A 190 12.44 -0.13 0.26
CA GLY A 190 12.26 0.76 1.41
C GLY A 190 11.58 2.09 1.06
N TRP A 191 11.51 3.02 2.01
CA TRP A 191 10.81 4.33 1.86
C TRP A 191 11.81 5.48 1.73
N LEU A 192 13.10 5.18 1.62
CA LEU A 192 14.16 6.20 1.61
C LEU A 192 14.06 7.18 0.45
N ASP A 193 13.31 6.86 -0.60
CA ASP A 193 13.02 7.73 -1.73
C ASP A 193 12.03 8.87 -1.40
N PHE A 194 11.25 8.75 -0.31
CA PHE A 194 10.47 9.87 0.24
C PHE A 194 11.34 10.92 0.96
N GLY A 195 12.65 10.73 1.00
CA GLY A 195 13.60 11.63 1.66
C GLY A 195 13.68 11.38 3.17
N ALA A 196 14.86 11.59 3.74
CA ALA A 196 15.08 11.38 5.17
C ALA A 196 14.37 12.45 6.01
N CYS A 197 13.81 12.04 7.15
CA CYS A 197 13.34 13.00 8.14
C CYS A 197 14.51 13.86 8.64
N ALA A 198 14.32 15.17 8.70
CA ALA A 198 15.32 16.05 9.28
C ALA A 198 15.54 15.69 10.76
N ASP A 199 16.81 15.55 11.16
CA ASP A 199 17.19 15.47 12.56
C ASP A 199 16.67 16.74 13.27
N ARG A 200 15.75 16.58 14.22
CA ARG A 200 15.31 17.65 15.10
C ARG A 200 16.24 17.75 16.31
#